data_AF-A0A417YP61-F1
#
_entry.id   AF-A0A417YP61-F1
#
_cell.length_a   1.000
_cell.length_b   1.000
_cell.length_c   1.000
_cell.angle_alpha   90.00
_cell.angle_beta   90.00
_cell.angle_gamma   90.00
#
_symmetry.space_group_name_H-M   'P 1'
#
loop_
_entity.id
_entity.type
_entity.pdbx_description
1 polymer ?
#
loop_
_entity_poly.entity_id
_entity_poly.type
_entity_poly.pdbx_seq_one_letter_code
_entity_poly.pdbx_strand_id
1 'polypeptide(L)'
;MKPIIEKLTGMNALSDQVVAMDLLIAAKSGARNYAMAVTEAGTPEIKELLTRHLMEALDMHEQISAYMAEKGWYHAWDTNEQINLDLNNINTALNLTTL
;
A
#
# COMPACT_ATOMS: atom_id res chain seq x y z
N MET A 1 -15.81 -3.20 -16.82
CA MET A 1 -17.05 -4.00 -16.74
C MET A 1 -18.22 -3.02 -16.89
N LYS A 2 -19.51 -3.38 -16.75
CA LYS A 2 -20.59 -2.37 -16.81
C LYS A 2 -20.73 -1.67 -15.44
N PRO A 3 -20.79 -0.32 -15.33
CA PRO A 3 -20.82 0.42 -14.06
C PRO A 3 -21.94 0.00 -13.09
N ILE A 4 -23.07 -0.48 -13.62
CA ILE A 4 -24.19 -0.99 -12.84
C ILE A 4 -23.81 -2.26 -12.07
N ILE A 5 -23.03 -3.16 -12.68
CA ILE A 5 -22.58 -4.41 -12.03
C ILE A 5 -21.60 -4.08 -10.91
N GLU A 6 -20.68 -3.14 -11.11
CA GLU A 6 -19.72 -2.71 -10.09
C GLU A 6 -20.42 -2.09 -8.87
N LYS A 7 -21.47 -1.29 -9.11
CA LYS A 7 -22.28 -0.72 -8.02
C LYS A 7 -23.12 -1.77 -7.29
N LEU A 8 -23.68 -2.76 -8.00
CA LEU A 8 -24.49 -3.83 -7.40
C LEU A 8 -23.64 -4.86 -6.63
N THR A 9 -22.37 -5.02 -6.99
CA THR A 9 -21.44 -5.97 -6.36
C THR A 9 -20.57 -5.34 -5.28
N GLY A 10 -20.66 -4.01 -5.09
CA GLY A 10 -19.76 -3.26 -4.20
C GLY A 10 -18.33 -3.12 -4.73
N MET A 11 -18.03 -3.64 -5.93
CA MET A 11 -16.72 -3.50 -6.58
C MET A 11 -16.37 -2.07 -6.94
N ASN A 12 -17.35 -1.15 -7.00
CA ASN A 12 -17.09 0.27 -7.16
C ASN A 12 -16.25 0.87 -6.01
N ALA A 13 -16.21 0.22 -4.85
CA ALA A 13 -15.34 0.58 -3.73
C ALA A 13 -13.87 0.12 -3.92
N LEU A 14 -13.63 -0.89 -4.75
CA LEU A 14 -12.30 -1.47 -5.02
C LEU A 14 -11.61 -0.74 -6.19
N SER A 15 -11.36 0.55 -6.01
CA SER A 15 -10.61 1.33 -7.00
C SER A 15 -9.12 0.93 -7.03
N ASP A 16 -8.44 1.24 -8.14
CA ASP A 16 -6.99 1.07 -8.26
C ASP A 16 -6.22 1.80 -7.14
N GLN A 17 -6.73 2.93 -6.67
CA GLN A 17 -6.16 3.68 -5.55
C GLN A 17 -6.22 2.87 -4.25
N VAL A 18 -7.34 2.21 -3.97
CA VAL A 18 -7.51 1.37 -2.77
C VAL A 18 -6.57 0.17 -2.84
N VAL A 19 -6.50 -0.51 -3.99
CA VAL A 19 -5.59 -1.65 -4.20
C VAL A 19 -4.12 -1.22 -4.04
N ALA A 20 -3.74 -0.09 -4.63
CA ALA A 20 -2.37 0.42 -4.52
C ALA A 20 -2.02 0.82 -3.07
N MET A 21 -2.97 1.42 -2.33
CA MET A 21 -2.78 1.78 -0.93
C MET A 21 -2.56 0.54 -0.06
N ASP A 22 -3.41 -0.48 -0.20
CA ASP A 22 -3.25 -1.75 0.54
C ASP A 22 -1.91 -2.42 0.21
N LEU A 23 -1.53 -2.42 -1.07
CA LEU A 23 -0.25 -2.98 -1.51
C LEU A 23 0.95 -2.19 -0.94
N LEU A 24 0.88 -0.85 -0.89
CA LEU A 24 1.90 0.00 -0.27
C LEU A 24 2.04 -0.29 1.23
N ILE A 25 0.92 -0.45 1.94
CA ILE A 25 0.91 -0.81 3.37
C ILE A 25 1.55 -2.19 3.58
N ALA A 26 1.22 -3.16 2.72
CA ALA A 26 1.82 -4.50 2.75
C ALA A 26 3.33 -4.46 2.52
N ALA A 27 3.80 -3.68 1.53
CA ALA A 27 5.24 -3.51 1.26
C ALA A 27 5.99 -2.90 2.46
N LYS A 28 5.45 -1.84 3.07
CA LYS A 28 6.01 -1.19 4.28
C LYS A 28 6.07 -2.16 5.46
N SER A 29 5.02 -2.95 5.64
CA SER A 29 4.95 -3.97 6.69
C SER A 29 5.96 -5.10 6.44
N GLY A 30 6.08 -5.56 5.20
CA GLY A 30 7.08 -6.55 4.78
C GLY A 30 8.50 -6.07 5.07
N ALA A 31 8.86 -4.85 4.68
CA ALA A 31 10.17 -4.28 4.96
C ALA A 31 10.47 -4.23 6.47
N ARG A 32 9.53 -3.76 7.29
CA ARG A 32 9.67 -3.75 8.76
C ARG A 32 9.87 -5.16 9.32
N ASN A 33 9.06 -6.11 8.87
CA ASN A 33 9.08 -7.49 9.37
C ASN A 33 10.35 -8.22 8.96
N TYR A 34 10.83 -8.05 7.73
CA TYR A 34 12.09 -8.65 7.29
C TYR A 34 13.30 -8.02 7.99
N ALA A 35 13.31 -6.70 8.21
CA ALA A 35 14.36 -6.05 8.97
C ALA A 35 14.48 -6.64 10.39
N MET A 36 13.33 -6.85 11.07
CA MET A 36 13.29 -7.54 12.36
C MET A 36 13.73 -9.01 12.24
N ALA A 37 13.29 -9.74 11.21
CA ALA A 37 13.66 -11.14 11.04
C ALA A 37 15.18 -11.33 10.79
N VAL A 38 15.82 -10.39 10.08
CA VAL A 38 17.28 -10.40 9.83
C VAL A 38 18.08 -10.29 11.13
N THR A 39 17.59 -9.57 12.15
CA THR A 39 18.28 -9.45 13.45
C THR A 39 18.17 -10.73 14.29
N GLU A 40 17.12 -11.51 14.08
CA GLU A 40 16.84 -12.76 14.81
C GLU A 40 17.29 -14.03 14.07
N ALA A 41 17.95 -13.89 12.91
CA ALA A 41 18.35 -15.03 12.09
C ALA A 41 19.41 -15.89 12.77
N GLY A 42 19.10 -17.18 12.97
CA GLY A 42 19.97 -18.13 13.67
C GLY A 42 21.12 -18.73 12.86
N THR A 43 21.12 -18.58 11.52
CA THR A 43 22.21 -19.05 10.65
C THR A 43 22.54 -18.02 9.55
N PRO A 44 23.77 -18.05 8.99
CA PRO A 44 24.15 -17.18 7.88
C PRO A 44 23.24 -17.31 6.65
N GLU A 45 22.81 -18.53 6.31
CA GLU A 45 21.99 -18.81 5.13
C GLU A 45 20.58 -18.21 5.27
N ILE A 46 19.98 -18.33 6.47
CA ILE A 46 18.68 -17.70 6.76
C ILE A 46 18.81 -16.19 6.78
N LYS A 47 19.92 -15.65 7.32
CA LYS A 47 20.18 -14.20 7.31
C LYS A 47 20.28 -13.65 5.90
N GLU A 48 21.01 -14.34 5.02
CA GLU A 48 21.14 -13.97 3.61
C GLU A 48 19.77 -13.98 2.90
N LEU A 49 19.00 -15.05 3.09
CA LEU A 49 17.66 -15.19 2.52
C LEU A 49 16.73 -14.04 2.95
N LEU A 50 16.67 -13.75 4.25
CA LEU A 50 15.81 -12.69 4.79
C LEU A 50 16.29 -11.29 4.37
N THR A 51 17.61 -11.11 4.22
CA THR A 51 18.18 -9.86 3.69
C THR A 51 17.74 -9.63 2.24
N ARG A 52 17.74 -10.68 1.40
CA ARG A 52 17.22 -10.58 0.03
C ARG A 52 15.73 -10.20 0.02
N HIS A 53 14.90 -10.84 0.85
CA HIS A 53 13.48 -10.48 0.94
C HIS A 53 13.25 -9.06 1.46
N LEU A 54 14.09 -8.57 2.38
CA LEU A 54 14.07 -7.16 2.79
C LEU A 54 14.32 -6.23 1.61
N MET A 55 15.37 -6.51 0.82
CA MET A 55 15.69 -5.71 -0.37
C MET A 55 14.53 -5.72 -1.38
N GLU A 56 13.95 -6.88 -1.67
CA GLU A 56 12.80 -7.00 -2.57
C GLU A 56 11.57 -6.23 -2.07
N ALA A 57 11.31 -6.22 -0.75
CA ALA A 57 10.23 -5.45 -0.15
C ALA A 57 10.48 -3.93 -0.23
N LEU A 58 11.74 -3.49 -0.11
CA LEU A 58 12.13 -2.09 -0.28
C LEU A 58 11.97 -1.64 -1.73
N ASP A 59 12.41 -2.45 -2.69
CA ASP A 59 12.25 -2.18 -4.13
C ASP A 59 10.77 -2.10 -4.51
N MET A 60 9.95 -3.01 -3.97
CA MET A 60 8.50 -2.99 -4.18
C MET A 60 7.87 -1.73 -3.58
N HIS A 61 8.27 -1.32 -2.37
CA HIS A 61 7.82 -0.06 -1.77
C HIS A 61 8.16 1.15 -2.65
N GLU A 62 9.39 1.22 -3.18
CA GLU A 62 9.81 2.32 -4.06
C GLU A 62 8.95 2.40 -5.32
N GLN A 63 8.74 1.27 -6.00
CA GLN A 63 7.92 1.23 -7.22
C GLN A 63 6.47 1.66 -6.97
N ILE A 64 5.85 1.14 -5.90
CA ILE A 64 4.45 1.46 -5.57
C ILE A 64 4.32 2.92 -5.14
N SER A 65 5.23 3.40 -4.28
CA SER A 65 5.17 4.79 -3.80
C SER A 65 5.40 5.80 -4.93
N ALA A 66 6.31 5.51 -5.87
CA ALA A 66 6.50 6.32 -7.07
C ALA A 66 5.26 6.33 -7.96
N TYR A 67 4.67 5.15 -8.22
CA TYR A 67 3.42 5.04 -8.97
C TYR A 67 2.27 5.83 -8.32
N MET A 68 2.09 5.69 -7.01
CA MET A 68 1.04 6.42 -6.28
C MET A 68 1.30 7.93 -6.26
N ALA A 69 2.56 8.37 -6.18
CA ALA A 69 2.90 9.78 -6.27
C ALA A 69 2.59 10.35 -7.67
N GLU A 70 2.92 9.63 -8.74
CA GLU A 70 2.59 10.02 -10.12
C GLU A 70 1.06 10.16 -10.32
N LYS A 71 0.28 9.31 -9.67
CA LYS A 71 -1.19 9.35 -9.71
C LYS A 71 -1.82 10.41 -8.79
N GLY A 72 -1.03 11.10 -7.95
CA GLY A 72 -1.56 12.01 -6.93
C GLY A 72 -2.31 11.29 -5.80
N TRP A 73 -1.96 10.02 -5.56
CA TRP A 73 -2.53 9.20 -4.49
C TRP A 73 -1.62 9.11 -3.25
N TYR A 74 -0.41 9.68 -3.33
CA TYR A 74 0.55 9.68 -2.23
C TYR A 74 1.50 10.89 -2.31
N HIS A 75 1.56 11.67 -1.23
CA HIS A 75 2.31 12.92 -1.11
C HIS A 75 3.31 12.81 0.06
N ALA A 76 4.34 11.98 -0.10
CA ALA A 76 5.28 11.65 0.99
C ALA A 76 5.99 12.87 1.61
N TRP A 77 6.21 13.93 0.83
CA TRP A 77 6.97 15.12 1.22
C TRP A 77 6.10 16.35 1.52
N ASP A 78 4.80 16.28 1.23
CA ASP A 78 3.82 17.32 1.59
C ASP A 78 2.75 16.71 2.50
N THR A 79 3.02 16.78 3.80
CA THR A 79 2.13 16.21 4.81
C THR A 79 0.77 16.91 4.86
N ASN A 80 0.67 18.18 4.49
CA ASN A 80 -0.61 18.89 4.47
C ASN A 80 -1.47 18.40 3.30
N GLU A 81 -0.87 18.24 2.12
CA GLU A 81 -1.55 17.65 0.96
C GLU A 81 -1.97 16.21 1.23
N GLN A 82 -1.09 15.40 1.83
CA GLN A 82 -1.42 14.02 2.23
C GLN A 82 -2.60 13.96 3.21
N ILE A 83 -2.61 14.81 4.25
CA ILE A 83 -3.72 14.85 5.22
C ILE A 83 -5.04 15.24 4.53
N ASN A 84 -5.02 16.22 3.63
CA ASN A 84 -6.22 16.61 2.89
C ASN A 84 -6.73 15.49 1.98
N LEU A 85 -5.82 14.80 1.28
CA LEU A 85 -6.15 13.62 0.49
C LEU A 85 -6.77 12.52 1.36
N ASP A 86 -6.19 12.24 2.53
CA ASP A 86 -6.69 11.23 3.46
C ASP A 86 -8.09 11.58 3.99
N LEU A 87 -8.35 12.85 4.33
CA LEU A 87 -9.68 13.32 4.73
C LEU A 87 -10.72 13.14 3.61
N ASN A 88 -10.35 13.43 2.36
CA ASN A 88 -11.20 13.20 1.21
C ASN A 88 -11.49 11.71 0.99
N ASN A 89 -10.48 10.86 1.15
CA ASN A 89 -10.64 9.40 1.05
C ASN A 89 -11.55 8.87 2.16
N ILE A 90 -11.41 9.36 3.40
CA ILE A 90 -12.29 9.01 4.53
C ILE A 90 -13.74 9.42 4.22
N ASN A 91 -13.96 10.65 3.77
CA ASN A 91 -15.30 11.12 3.40
C ASN A 91 -15.89 10.31 2.25
N THR A 92 -15.08 9.92 1.26
CA THR A 92 -15.51 9.04 0.17
C THR A 92 -15.95 7.69 0.73
N ALA A 93 -15.13 7.09 1.59
CA ALA A 93 -15.42 5.80 2.22
C ALA A 93 -16.68 5.81 3.07
N LEU A 94 -16.91 6.87 3.86
CA LEU A 94 -18.14 7.04 4.67
C LEU A 94 -19.41 7.16 3.81
N ASN A 95 -19.28 7.66 2.58
CA ASN A 95 -20.40 7.80 1.65
C ASN A 95 -20.58 6.57 0.74
N LEU A 96 -19.64 5.62 0.75
CA LEU A 96 -19.85 4.34 0.10
C LEU A 96 -20.96 3.61 0.85
N THR A 97 -22.00 3.24 0.11
CA THR A 97 -23.14 2.51 0.68
C THR A 97 -22.65 1.12 1.04
N THR A 98 -22.57 0.79 2.34
CA THR A 98 -22.40 -0.60 2.76
C THR A 98 -23.65 -1.37 2.38
N LEU A 99 -23.46 -2.52 1.74
CA LEU A 99 -24.51 -3.49 1.45
C LEU A 99 -25.07 -4.07 2.76
#